data_AF-A0A1D8GJ17-F1
#
_entry.id   AF-A0A1D8GJ17-F1
#
_cell.length_a   1.000
_cell.length_b   1.000
_cell.length_c   1.000
_cell.angle_alpha   90.00
_cell.angle_beta   90.00
_cell.angle_gamma   90.00
#
_symmetry.space_group_name_H-M   'P 1'
#
loop_
_entity.id
_entity.type
_entity.pdbx_description
1 polymer ?
#
loop_
_entity_poly.entity_id
_entity_poly.type
_entity_poly.pdbx_seq_one_letter_code
_entity_poly.pdbx_strand_id
1 'polypeptide(L)'
;MISEKDLKKVIEQVLLELGAAGGSEACSISEKAAEQVLDIEEGLPDITAVDLKKQVLVPTPEDLEGLLKMKETTPARIGVWRAGPRYKTETLLRFRADHAVAMDAVFSDVSEAFLQEMNLISIKTKCRNKDEYLTRPDLGRKFEEEALDVIRKNCVKNPQVQIYVSDGLSSTAVEANIRDILPAIQQGLEGYGIKMGTPFFVKYGRVPAMDVISETLEADVTCVLIGERPGLATGESMSAYMAYKATVNMPEARRTVVSNIHKGGTPAVEAGAHIAHILKLMLDKKASGLDLKL
;
A
#
# COMPACT_ATOMS: atom_id res chain seq x y z
N MET A 1 -51.57 13.73 20.16
CA MET A 1 -50.79 12.56 19.69
C MET A 1 -51.60 11.93 18.57
N ILE A 2 -51.09 11.97 17.34
CA ILE A 2 -51.74 11.33 16.18
C ILE A 2 -51.56 9.83 16.34
N SER A 3 -52.63 9.04 16.17
CA SER A 3 -52.55 7.60 16.35
C SER A 3 -51.84 6.94 15.17
N GLU A 4 -51.13 5.86 15.42
CA GLU A 4 -50.38 5.09 14.40
C GLU A 4 -51.27 4.60 13.24
N LYS A 5 -52.57 4.44 13.49
CA LYS A 5 -53.58 4.10 12.49
C LYS A 5 -53.93 5.27 11.57
N ASP A 6 -53.90 6.50 12.09
CA ASP A 6 -54.18 7.69 11.28
C ASP A 6 -53.01 7.99 10.34
N LEU A 7 -51.78 7.73 10.78
CA LEU A 7 -50.58 7.88 9.96
C LEU A 7 -50.57 6.88 8.79
N LYS A 8 -50.96 5.62 9.03
CA LYS A 8 -51.06 4.59 7.99
C LYS A 8 -52.10 4.93 6.91
N LYS A 9 -53.26 5.46 7.32
CA LYS A 9 -54.29 5.90 6.37
C LYS A 9 -53.82 7.04 5.47
N VAL A 10 -53.11 8.01 6.03
CA VAL A 10 -52.57 9.13 5.26
C VAL A 10 -51.53 8.65 4.24
N ILE A 11 -50.65 7.72 4.64
CA ILE A 11 -49.63 7.15 3.74
C ILE A 11 -50.28 6.34 2.60
N GLU A 12 -51.30 5.54 2.92
CA GLU A 12 -52.02 4.72 1.94
C GLU A 12 -52.77 5.59 0.91
N GLN A 13 -53.33 6.71 1.36
CA GLN A 13 -54.03 7.67 0.51
C GLN A 13 -53.07 8.43 -0.42
N VAL A 14 -51.88 8.79 0.06
CA VAL A 14 -50.83 9.44 -0.74
C VAL A 14 -50.26 8.49 -1.80
N LEU A 15 -50.11 7.20 -1.49
CA LEU A 15 -49.65 6.18 -2.45
C LEU A 15 -50.67 5.92 -3.57
N LEU A 16 -51.97 5.96 -3.25
CA LEU A 16 -53.04 5.84 -4.24
C LEU A 16 -53.09 7.05 -5.19
N GLU A 17 -52.87 8.26 -4.67
CA GLU A 17 -52.83 9.47 -5.50
C GLU A 17 -51.60 9.53 -6.40
N LEU A 18 -50.45 9.02 -5.94
CA LEU A 18 -49.23 8.88 -6.77
C LEU A 18 -49.37 7.80 -7.86
N GLY A 19 -50.16 6.75 -7.62
CA GLY A 19 -50.43 5.70 -8.60
C GLY A 19 -51.43 6.09 -9.69
N ALA A 20 -52.34 7.03 -9.42
CA ALA A 20 -53.38 7.46 -10.37
C ALA A 20 -52.93 8.54 -11.37
N ALA A 21 -51.79 9.21 -11.13
CA ALA A 21 -51.33 10.35 -11.92
C ALA A 21 -50.43 10.00 -13.13
N GLY A 22 -50.20 8.72 -13.42
CA GLY A 22 -49.27 8.28 -14.47
C GLY A 22 -49.92 7.43 -15.56
N GLY A 23 -50.84 8.00 -16.35
CA GLY A 23 -51.31 7.36 -17.58
C GLY A 23 -50.45 7.71 -18.79
N SER A 24 -49.77 6.74 -19.41
CA SER A 24 -49.82 6.46 -20.86
C SER A 24 -48.73 5.50 -21.36
N GLU A 25 -49.16 4.64 -22.30
CA GLU A 25 -48.42 3.79 -23.25
C GLU A 25 -47.72 2.51 -22.74
N ALA A 26 -48.55 1.46 -22.67
CA ALA A 26 -48.09 0.08 -22.66
C ALA A 26 -47.45 -0.30 -24.00
N CYS A 27 -46.12 -0.44 -24.00
CA CYS A 27 -45.43 -1.34 -24.92
C CYS A 27 -45.49 -2.74 -24.30
N SER A 28 -46.14 -3.69 -24.97
CA SER A 28 -46.34 -5.06 -24.49
C SER A 28 -45.03 -5.85 -24.45
N ILE A 29 -44.25 -5.62 -23.41
CA ILE A 29 -43.18 -6.54 -23.01
C ILE A 29 -43.88 -7.73 -22.36
N SER A 30 -43.77 -8.88 -23.00
CA SER A 30 -44.34 -10.15 -22.54
C SER A 30 -44.08 -10.36 -21.05
N GLU A 31 -45.14 -10.54 -20.27
CA GLU A 31 -45.11 -10.87 -18.84
C GLU A 31 -44.30 -12.15 -18.52
N LYS A 32 -43.90 -12.93 -19.55
CA LYS A 32 -42.97 -14.05 -19.42
C LYS A 32 -41.53 -13.68 -19.04
N ALA A 33 -41.15 -12.40 -19.07
CA ALA A 33 -39.82 -11.96 -18.63
C ALA A 33 -39.77 -11.54 -17.14
N ALA A 34 -40.93 -11.42 -16.47
CA ALA A 34 -41.01 -10.90 -15.10
C ALA A 34 -41.06 -11.99 -14.01
N GLU A 35 -41.26 -13.26 -14.38
CA GLU A 35 -41.37 -14.40 -13.45
C GLU A 35 -40.11 -15.28 -13.40
N GLN A 36 -38.94 -14.67 -13.50
CA GLN A 36 -37.71 -15.25 -12.97
C GLN A 36 -37.02 -14.22 -12.07
N VAL A 37 -37.73 -13.79 -11.03
CA VAL A 37 -37.03 -13.44 -9.80
C VAL A 37 -36.51 -14.77 -9.28
N LEU A 38 -35.29 -15.12 -9.68
CA LEU A 38 -34.53 -16.18 -9.04
C LEU A 38 -34.56 -15.86 -7.55
N ASP A 39 -35.03 -16.78 -6.73
CA ASP A 39 -34.84 -16.75 -5.29
C ASP A 39 -33.33 -16.72 -5.04
N ILE A 40 -32.76 -15.52 -4.91
CA ILE A 40 -31.37 -15.30 -4.47
C ILE A 40 -31.36 -15.49 -2.94
N GLU A 41 -31.80 -16.66 -2.47
CA GLU A 41 -31.55 -17.11 -1.09
C GLU A 41 -30.10 -17.61 -0.96
N GLU A 42 -29.46 -18.01 -2.06
CA GLU A 42 -28.02 -18.20 -2.16
C GLU A 42 -27.36 -16.86 -2.50
N GLY A 43 -26.65 -16.27 -1.54
CA GLY A 43 -25.96 -14.99 -1.71
C GLY A 43 -25.07 -14.93 -2.96
N LEU A 44 -24.92 -13.72 -3.52
CA LEU A 44 -24.06 -13.50 -4.69
C LEU A 44 -22.63 -14.02 -4.43
N PRO A 45 -22.02 -14.75 -5.38
CA PRO A 45 -20.68 -15.29 -5.19
C PRO A 45 -19.65 -14.16 -5.08
N ASP A 46 -18.77 -14.25 -4.08
CA ASP A 46 -17.69 -13.29 -3.89
C ASP A 46 -16.62 -13.47 -4.99
N ILE A 47 -16.58 -12.51 -5.90
CA ILE A 47 -15.61 -12.49 -7.01
C ILE A 47 -14.16 -12.39 -6.52
N THR A 48 -13.91 -11.90 -5.31
CA THR A 48 -12.57 -11.74 -4.73
C THR A 48 -12.02 -13.04 -4.15
N ALA A 49 -12.92 -13.95 -3.74
CA ALA A 49 -12.56 -15.27 -3.20
C ALA A 49 -11.99 -16.24 -4.25
N VAL A 50 -12.19 -15.96 -5.54
CA VAL A 50 -11.69 -16.79 -6.63
C VAL A 50 -10.15 -16.75 -6.69
N ASP A 51 -9.54 -17.94 -6.67
CA ASP A 51 -8.09 -18.10 -6.88
C ASP A 51 -7.73 -17.90 -8.36
N LEU A 52 -7.20 -16.71 -8.64
CA LEU A 52 -6.79 -16.31 -9.99
C LEU A 52 -5.67 -17.17 -10.56
N LYS A 53 -4.88 -17.89 -9.75
CA LYS A 53 -3.82 -18.78 -10.26
C LYS A 53 -4.40 -20.05 -10.88
N LYS A 54 -5.55 -20.52 -10.38
CA LYS A 54 -6.21 -21.75 -10.85
C LYS A 54 -7.28 -21.49 -11.90
N GLN A 55 -7.79 -20.26 -11.99
CA GLN A 55 -8.86 -19.93 -12.92
C GLN A 55 -8.37 -19.76 -14.37
N VAL A 56 -8.86 -20.59 -15.29
CA VAL A 56 -8.68 -20.42 -16.74
C VAL A 56 -10.03 -20.11 -17.37
N LEU A 57 -10.15 -18.93 -18.00
CA LEU A 57 -11.40 -18.47 -18.62
C LEU A 57 -11.46 -18.70 -20.14
N VAL A 58 -10.36 -19.24 -20.70
CA VAL A 58 -10.21 -19.63 -22.10
C VAL A 58 -11.09 -20.86 -22.34
N PRO A 59 -12.09 -20.83 -23.26
CA PRO A 59 -13.04 -21.92 -23.42
C PRO A 59 -12.43 -23.23 -23.93
N THR A 60 -11.54 -23.13 -24.92
CA THR A 60 -10.87 -24.28 -25.57
C THR A 60 -9.37 -23.95 -25.71
N PRO A 61 -8.60 -23.98 -24.61
CA PRO A 61 -7.16 -23.78 -24.69
C PRO A 61 -6.52 -24.96 -25.42
N GLU A 62 -5.58 -24.66 -26.32
CA GLU A 62 -4.83 -25.68 -27.07
C GLU A 62 -3.99 -26.57 -26.14
N ASP A 63 -3.39 -25.95 -25.12
CA ASP A 63 -2.66 -26.62 -24.04
C ASP A 63 -3.11 -26.04 -22.69
N LEU A 64 -4.03 -26.75 -22.03
CA LEU A 64 -4.53 -26.37 -20.71
C LEU A 64 -3.47 -26.53 -19.63
N GLU A 65 -2.67 -27.60 -19.71
CA GLU A 65 -1.67 -27.94 -18.69
C GLU A 65 -0.54 -26.91 -18.69
N GLY A 66 -0.02 -26.57 -19.88
CA GLY A 66 0.97 -25.51 -20.04
C GLY A 66 0.45 -24.15 -19.56
N LEU A 67 -0.82 -23.82 -19.83
CA LEU A 67 -1.42 -22.57 -19.36
C LEU A 67 -1.53 -22.51 -17.83
N LEU A 68 -1.93 -23.60 -17.17
CA LEU A 68 -1.97 -23.66 -15.71
C LEU A 68 -0.56 -23.55 -15.11
N LYS A 69 0.43 -24.24 -15.68
CA LYS A 69 1.82 -24.13 -15.25
C LYS A 69 2.36 -22.71 -15.38
N MET A 70 2.05 -22.01 -16.48
CA MET A 70 2.41 -20.60 -16.63
C MET A 70 1.76 -19.73 -15.55
N LYS A 71 0.48 -19.95 -15.24
CA LYS A 71 -0.24 -19.19 -14.20
C LYS A 71 0.35 -19.40 -12.80
N GLU A 72 0.86 -20.58 -12.49
CA GLU A 72 1.53 -20.82 -11.20
C GLU A 72 2.82 -20.00 -11.04
N THR A 73 3.53 -19.76 -12.15
CA THR A 73 4.81 -19.04 -12.16
C THR A 73 4.70 -17.51 -12.15
N THR A 74 3.51 -16.94 -12.32
CA THR A 74 3.36 -15.48 -12.40
C THR A 74 2.14 -14.97 -11.63
N PRO A 75 2.25 -13.83 -10.92
CA PRO A 75 1.08 -13.15 -10.36
C PRO A 75 0.28 -12.38 -11.43
N ALA A 76 0.78 -12.28 -12.67
CA ALA A 76 0.06 -11.61 -13.75
C ALA A 76 -1.23 -12.36 -14.11
N ARG A 77 -2.28 -11.60 -14.46
CA ARG A 77 -3.62 -12.14 -14.78
C ARG A 77 -3.67 -12.71 -16.20
N ILE A 78 -2.90 -13.77 -16.46
CA ILE A 78 -2.91 -14.50 -17.73
C ILE A 78 -3.99 -15.59 -17.74
N GLY A 79 -4.32 -16.12 -18.91
CA GLY A 79 -5.42 -17.10 -19.05
C GLY A 79 -6.81 -16.49 -18.84
N VAL A 80 -6.90 -15.16 -18.82
CA VAL A 80 -8.16 -14.42 -18.95
C VAL A 80 -8.56 -14.41 -20.42
N TRP A 81 -9.86 -14.56 -20.69
CA TRP A 81 -10.36 -14.58 -22.05
C TRP A 81 -10.89 -13.21 -22.48
N ARG A 82 -11.55 -13.18 -23.63
CA ARG A 82 -12.04 -11.97 -24.27
C ARG A 82 -13.47 -12.13 -24.80
N ALA A 83 -14.18 -11.02 -24.89
CA ALA A 83 -15.38 -10.84 -25.70
C ALA A 83 -15.01 -9.89 -26.85
N GLY A 84 -14.84 -10.42 -28.06
CA GLY A 84 -14.20 -9.68 -29.16
C GLY A 84 -12.77 -9.26 -28.78
N PRO A 85 -12.42 -7.96 -28.84
CA PRO A 85 -11.14 -7.42 -28.38
C PRO A 85 -11.16 -6.91 -26.91
N ARG A 86 -12.23 -7.15 -26.14
CA ARG A 86 -12.42 -6.64 -24.78
C ARG A 86 -12.37 -7.76 -23.74
N TYR A 87 -12.19 -7.41 -22.46
CA TYR A 87 -12.31 -8.38 -21.37
C TYR A 87 -13.72 -8.95 -21.24
N LYS A 88 -13.84 -10.16 -20.68
CA LYS A 88 -15.12 -10.65 -20.16
C LYS A 88 -15.57 -9.82 -18.96
N THR A 89 -16.88 -9.77 -18.73
CA THR A 89 -17.49 -9.01 -17.61
C THR A 89 -16.93 -9.42 -16.26
N GLU A 90 -16.80 -10.72 -15.99
CA GLU A 90 -16.25 -11.23 -14.72
C GLU A 90 -14.82 -10.73 -14.46
N THR A 91 -13.95 -10.78 -15.46
CA THR A 91 -12.57 -10.26 -15.35
C THR A 91 -12.56 -8.76 -15.07
N LEU A 92 -13.46 -7.99 -15.71
CA LEU A 92 -13.60 -6.56 -15.48
C LEU A 92 -14.11 -6.25 -14.07
N LEU A 93 -15.10 -7.00 -13.58
CA LEU A 93 -15.62 -6.86 -12.22
C LEU A 93 -14.56 -7.16 -11.17
N ARG A 94 -13.82 -8.27 -11.35
CA ARG A 94 -12.71 -8.62 -10.45
C ARG A 94 -11.64 -7.53 -10.45
N PHE A 95 -11.26 -7.01 -11.62
CA PHE A 95 -10.33 -5.89 -11.73
C PHE A 95 -10.81 -4.65 -10.95
N ARG A 96 -12.11 -4.32 -11.04
CA ARG A 96 -12.68 -3.18 -10.31
C ARG A 96 -12.71 -3.38 -8.80
N ALA A 97 -13.01 -4.59 -8.34
CA ALA A 97 -12.98 -4.94 -6.92
C ALA A 97 -11.56 -4.79 -6.35
N ASP A 98 -10.56 -5.39 -7.00
CA ASP A 98 -9.17 -5.29 -6.54
C ASP A 98 -8.65 -3.84 -6.61
N HIS A 99 -9.14 -3.06 -7.58
CA HIS A 99 -8.81 -1.63 -7.67
C HIS A 99 -9.40 -0.83 -6.51
N ALA A 100 -10.60 -1.15 -6.05
CA ALA A 100 -11.20 -0.51 -4.88
C ALA A 100 -10.35 -0.78 -3.62
N VAL A 101 -9.92 -2.03 -3.41
CA VAL A 101 -9.02 -2.40 -2.30
C VAL A 101 -7.70 -1.65 -2.38
N ALA A 102 -7.12 -1.53 -3.58
CA ALA A 102 -5.89 -0.76 -3.77
C ALA A 102 -6.07 0.73 -3.46
N MET A 103 -7.24 1.31 -3.77
CA MET A 103 -7.56 2.69 -3.41
C MET A 103 -7.69 2.87 -1.90
N ASP A 104 -8.38 1.96 -1.21
CA ASP A 104 -8.52 2.00 0.24
C ASP A 104 -7.16 1.91 0.95
N ALA A 105 -6.25 1.08 0.44
CA ALA A 105 -4.89 0.98 0.95
C ALA A 105 -4.12 2.32 0.89
N VAL A 106 -4.34 3.14 -0.14
CA VAL A 106 -3.72 4.48 -0.26
C VAL A 106 -4.18 5.42 0.84
N PHE A 107 -5.43 5.34 1.27
CA PHE A 107 -6.01 6.24 2.27
C PHE A 107 -5.93 5.70 3.71
N SER A 108 -5.51 4.45 3.88
CA SER A 108 -5.21 3.88 5.20
C SER A 108 -4.01 4.58 5.88
N ASP A 109 -4.02 4.56 7.21
CA ASP A 109 -2.92 5.03 8.05
C ASP A 109 -2.38 3.85 8.88
N VAL A 110 -1.08 3.92 9.24
CA VAL A 110 -0.48 2.98 10.19
C VAL A 110 -1.12 3.18 11.56
N SER A 111 -1.52 2.10 12.20
CA SER A 111 -2.18 2.15 13.51
C SER A 111 -1.23 2.63 14.62
N GLU A 112 -1.74 3.48 15.52
CA GLU A 112 -1.01 3.94 16.71
C GLU A 112 -0.54 2.77 17.59
N ALA A 113 -1.38 1.73 17.70
CA ALA A 113 -1.05 0.51 18.45
C ALA A 113 0.18 -0.20 17.87
N PHE A 114 0.30 -0.28 16.55
CA PHE A 114 1.47 -0.85 15.88
C PHE A 114 2.74 -0.04 16.15
N LEU A 115 2.65 1.30 16.10
CA LEU A 115 3.79 2.17 16.39
C LEU A 115 4.27 2.03 17.83
N GLN A 116 3.33 1.89 18.78
CA GLN A 116 3.65 1.64 20.20
C GLN A 116 4.29 0.27 20.40
N GLU A 117 3.74 -0.78 19.78
CA GLU A 117 4.30 -2.14 19.81
C GLU A 117 5.76 -2.16 19.33
N MET A 118 6.06 -1.43 18.25
CA MET A 118 7.39 -1.34 17.66
C MET A 118 8.30 -0.29 18.33
N ASN A 119 7.82 0.41 19.37
CA ASN A 119 8.52 1.52 20.03
C ASN A 119 8.98 2.63 19.06
N LEU A 120 8.19 2.92 18.03
CA LEU A 120 8.49 3.94 17.03
C LEU A 120 7.77 5.24 17.37
N ILE A 121 8.54 6.26 17.77
CA ILE A 121 8.00 7.60 17.98
C ILE A 121 7.51 8.14 16.64
N SER A 122 6.26 8.60 16.60
CA SER A 122 5.63 9.16 15.40
C SER A 122 5.98 10.64 15.25
N ILE A 123 6.62 10.98 14.15
CA ILE A 123 7.00 12.34 13.77
C ILE A 123 6.35 12.66 12.43
N LYS A 124 5.88 13.89 12.25
CA LYS A 124 5.13 14.28 11.06
C LYS A 124 5.93 15.26 10.22
N THR A 125 5.84 15.15 8.90
CA THR A 125 6.37 16.16 7.97
C THR A 125 5.49 17.41 7.97
N LYS A 126 5.78 18.39 7.09
CA LYS A 126 4.93 19.58 6.92
C LYS A 126 3.52 19.28 6.38
N CYS A 127 3.27 18.08 5.86
CA CYS A 127 1.95 17.68 5.38
C CYS A 127 0.96 17.57 6.55
N ARG A 128 -0.21 18.18 6.43
CA ARG A 128 -1.25 18.21 7.47
C ARG A 128 -2.14 16.97 7.43
N ASN A 129 -2.44 16.46 6.26
CA ASN A 129 -3.33 15.31 6.04
C ASN A 129 -2.91 14.53 4.78
N LYS A 130 -3.58 13.39 4.54
CA LYS A 130 -3.29 12.50 3.41
C LYS A 130 -3.50 13.18 2.06
N ASP A 131 -4.55 13.99 1.90
CA ASP A 131 -4.84 14.70 0.64
C ASP A 131 -3.72 15.67 0.26
N GLU A 132 -3.23 16.45 1.23
CA GLU A 132 -2.08 17.32 1.02
C GLU A 132 -0.82 16.50 0.74
N TYR A 133 -0.61 15.39 1.43
CA TYR A 133 0.54 14.52 1.16
C TYR A 133 0.55 13.95 -0.27
N LEU A 134 -0.61 13.58 -0.82
CA LEU A 134 -0.73 13.07 -2.19
C LEU A 134 -0.50 14.15 -3.25
N THR A 135 -0.89 15.40 -2.96
CA THR A 135 -0.84 16.51 -3.93
C THR A 135 0.39 17.42 -3.79
N ARG A 136 1.06 17.40 -2.64
CA ARG A 136 2.20 18.27 -2.27
C ARG A 136 3.43 17.45 -1.85
N PRO A 137 4.10 16.77 -2.80
CA PRO A 137 5.33 16.02 -2.50
C PRO A 137 6.45 16.91 -1.96
N ASP A 138 6.40 18.22 -2.20
CA ASP A 138 7.36 19.18 -1.70
C ASP A 138 7.28 19.40 -0.18
N LEU A 139 6.11 19.19 0.43
CA LEU A 139 5.91 19.27 1.89
C LEU A 139 6.28 17.96 2.58
N GLY A 140 6.06 16.82 1.94
CA GLY A 140 6.41 15.50 2.47
C GLY A 140 7.92 15.22 2.55
N ARG A 141 8.75 16.13 2.05
CA ARG A 141 10.22 16.10 2.20
C ARG A 141 10.76 17.13 3.21
N LYS A 142 9.89 17.84 3.93
CA LYS A 142 10.25 18.92 4.87
C LYS A 142 9.65 18.66 6.24
N PHE A 143 10.29 19.21 7.26
CA PHE A 143 9.84 19.15 8.65
C PHE A 143 9.67 20.57 9.20
N GLU A 144 8.76 20.73 10.15
CA GLU A 144 8.74 21.92 11.02
C GLU A 144 9.87 21.82 12.05
N GLU A 145 10.31 22.96 12.58
CA GLU A 145 11.45 23.00 13.51
C GLU A 145 11.14 22.21 14.79
N GLU A 146 9.89 22.26 15.27
CA GLU A 146 9.45 21.51 16.45
C GLU A 146 9.58 19.99 16.24
N ALA A 147 9.35 19.51 15.01
CA ALA A 147 9.51 18.09 14.67
C ALA A 147 11.00 17.70 14.67
N LEU A 148 11.88 18.60 14.21
CA LEU A 148 13.33 18.38 14.24
C LEU A 148 13.87 18.40 15.68
N ASP A 149 13.33 19.25 16.54
CA ASP A 149 13.69 19.27 17.96
C ASP A 149 13.31 17.96 18.67
N VAL A 150 12.15 17.38 18.33
CA VAL A 150 11.75 16.05 18.81
C VAL A 150 12.76 14.98 18.33
N ILE A 151 13.20 15.03 17.07
CA ILE A 151 14.22 14.12 16.54
C ILE A 151 15.53 14.28 17.33
N ARG A 152 16.04 15.51 17.48
CA ARG A 152 17.30 15.80 18.19
C ARG A 152 17.26 15.36 19.66
N LYS A 153 16.11 15.47 20.32
CA LYS A 153 15.94 15.12 21.73
C LYS A 153 15.86 13.61 21.97
N ASN A 154 15.24 12.86 21.06
CA ASN A 154 14.94 11.44 21.29
C ASN A 154 15.88 10.49 20.54
N CYS A 155 16.67 10.98 19.56
CA CYS A 155 17.56 10.16 18.75
C CYS A 155 19.04 10.42 19.08
N VAL A 156 19.86 9.40 18.86
CA VAL A 156 21.32 9.50 18.99
C VAL A 156 21.88 10.42 17.91
N LYS A 157 22.77 11.34 18.31
CA LYS A 157 23.53 12.20 17.39
C LYS A 157 24.75 11.45 16.83
N ASN A 158 25.09 11.70 15.57
CA ASN A 158 26.18 11.07 14.82
C ASN A 158 26.11 9.52 14.77
N PRO A 159 24.96 8.91 14.43
CA PRO A 159 24.90 7.46 14.26
C PRO A 159 25.64 7.03 12.99
N GLN A 160 26.25 5.84 13.01
CA GLN A 160 26.82 5.25 11.78
C GLN A 160 25.70 4.92 10.79
N VAL A 161 24.60 4.34 11.30
CA VAL A 161 23.40 4.07 10.50
C VAL A 161 22.18 4.60 11.23
N GLN A 162 21.43 5.49 10.59
CA GLN A 162 20.10 5.89 11.02
C GLN A 162 19.05 5.17 10.18
N ILE A 163 18.15 4.43 10.82
CA ILE A 163 16.99 3.81 10.15
C ILE A 163 15.73 4.52 10.61
N TYR A 164 14.83 4.85 9.69
CA TYR A 164 13.48 5.28 10.05
C TYR A 164 12.45 4.64 9.13
N VAL A 165 11.22 4.54 9.62
CA VAL A 165 10.09 3.96 8.90
C VAL A 165 9.19 5.09 8.44
N SER A 166 8.58 4.97 7.25
CA SER A 166 7.55 5.90 6.80
C SER A 166 6.41 5.15 6.14
N ASP A 167 5.18 5.63 6.32
CA ASP A 167 4.00 5.10 5.63
C ASP A 167 4.15 5.19 4.12
N GLY A 168 4.75 6.27 3.62
CA GLY A 168 4.86 6.49 2.19
C GLY A 168 3.47 6.51 1.55
N LEU A 169 3.30 5.72 0.49
CA LEU A 169 2.02 5.59 -0.21
C LEU A 169 1.19 4.38 0.25
N SER A 170 1.71 3.52 1.14
CA SER A 170 1.01 2.33 1.63
C SER A 170 1.34 2.03 3.09
N SER A 171 0.37 2.27 3.97
CA SER A 171 0.46 1.88 5.37
C SER A 171 0.40 0.36 5.58
N THR A 172 -0.32 -0.36 4.71
CA THR A 172 -0.37 -1.83 4.74
C THR A 172 1.02 -2.46 4.52
N ALA A 173 1.86 -1.85 3.67
CA ALA A 173 3.23 -2.32 3.47
C ALA A 173 4.10 -2.22 4.72
N VAL A 174 3.90 -1.16 5.52
CA VAL A 174 4.61 -0.98 6.79
C VAL A 174 4.19 -2.05 7.80
N GLU A 175 2.89 -2.19 8.04
CA GLU A 175 2.38 -3.13 9.05
C GLU A 175 2.68 -4.60 8.68
N ALA A 176 2.70 -4.93 7.39
CA ALA A 176 2.97 -6.29 6.91
C ALA A 176 4.43 -6.72 7.03
N ASN A 177 5.40 -5.79 7.00
CA ASN A 177 6.82 -6.13 6.86
C ASN A 177 7.70 -5.67 8.02
N ILE A 178 7.38 -4.57 8.71
CA ILE A 178 8.31 -3.92 9.66
C ILE A 178 8.62 -4.79 10.88
N ARG A 179 7.68 -5.63 11.31
CA ARG A 179 7.89 -6.60 12.42
C ARG A 179 9.05 -7.55 12.16
N ASP A 180 9.28 -7.91 10.91
CA ASP A 180 10.31 -8.87 10.52
C ASP A 180 11.58 -8.18 10.04
N ILE A 181 11.46 -7.13 9.22
CA ILE A 181 12.63 -6.52 8.57
C ILE A 181 13.48 -5.68 9.52
N LEU A 182 12.87 -4.93 10.45
CA LEU A 182 13.61 -4.00 11.30
C LEU A 182 14.51 -4.77 12.29
N PRO A 183 14.03 -5.82 12.99
CA PRO A 183 14.91 -6.67 13.79
C PRO A 183 15.98 -7.38 12.97
N ALA A 184 15.67 -7.85 11.75
CA ALA A 184 16.65 -8.50 10.89
C ALA A 184 17.80 -7.56 10.50
N ILE A 185 17.50 -6.29 10.17
CA ILE A 185 18.54 -5.29 9.90
C ILE A 185 19.36 -5.03 11.16
N GLN A 186 18.70 -4.81 12.31
CA GLN A 186 19.37 -4.55 13.58
C GLN A 186 20.37 -5.67 13.93
N GLN A 187 19.93 -6.93 13.89
CA GLN A 187 20.79 -8.09 14.15
C GLN A 187 21.96 -8.17 13.16
N GLY A 188 21.72 -7.90 11.88
CA GLY A 188 22.77 -7.86 10.88
C GLY A 188 23.83 -6.78 11.15
N LEU A 189 23.40 -5.57 11.53
CA LEU A 189 24.31 -4.48 11.88
C LEU A 189 25.10 -4.76 13.16
N GLU A 190 24.45 -5.32 14.19
CA GLU A 190 25.11 -5.76 15.42
C GLU A 190 26.20 -6.80 15.14
N GLY A 191 25.93 -7.77 14.25
CA GLY A 191 26.91 -8.76 13.80
C GLY A 191 28.13 -8.17 13.09
N TYR A 192 27.98 -7.02 12.42
CA TYR A 192 29.09 -6.26 11.82
C TYR A 192 29.76 -5.29 12.81
N GLY A 193 29.28 -5.18 14.05
CA GLY A 193 29.77 -4.20 15.02
C GLY A 193 29.41 -2.75 14.67
N ILE A 194 28.38 -2.54 13.84
CA ILE A 194 27.92 -1.21 13.40
C ILE A 194 26.83 -0.71 14.36
N LYS A 195 27.01 0.50 14.89
CA LYS A 195 26.02 1.10 15.79
C LYS A 195 24.86 1.74 15.00
N MET A 196 23.66 1.20 15.21
CA MET A 196 22.42 1.78 14.72
C MET A 196 21.95 2.92 15.64
N GLY A 197 21.42 4.00 15.06
CA GLY A 197 20.73 5.07 15.78
C GLY A 197 19.34 4.63 16.26
N THR A 198 18.63 5.52 16.94
CA THR A 198 17.28 5.26 17.45
C THR A 198 16.28 5.22 16.28
N PRO A 199 15.58 4.10 16.01
CA PRO A 199 14.58 4.07 14.96
C PRO A 199 13.33 4.86 15.37
N PHE A 200 12.67 5.48 14.39
CA PHE A 200 11.43 6.24 14.58
C PHE A 200 10.55 6.17 13.34
N PHE A 201 9.31 6.65 13.45
CA PHE A 201 8.34 6.67 12.35
C PHE A 201 8.12 8.11 11.85
N VAL A 202 8.07 8.25 10.52
CA VAL A 202 7.76 9.51 9.83
C VAL A 202 6.44 9.38 9.08
N LYS A 203 5.40 10.05 9.58
CA LYS A 203 4.11 10.17 8.92
C LYS A 203 4.19 11.17 7.77
N TYR A 204 3.63 10.79 6.63
CA TYR A 204 3.62 11.60 5.40
C TYR A 204 5.02 11.90 4.88
N GLY A 205 5.92 10.92 4.99
CA GLY A 205 7.29 11.01 4.49
C GLY A 205 7.40 10.71 3.00
N ARG A 206 8.23 11.48 2.30
CA ARG A 206 8.77 11.14 0.98
C ARG A 206 10.23 10.73 1.14
N VAL A 207 10.79 10.03 0.16
CA VAL A 207 12.19 9.59 0.19
C VAL A 207 13.16 10.75 0.52
N PRO A 208 13.06 11.96 -0.09
CA PRO A 208 13.99 13.05 0.22
C PRO A 208 13.86 13.64 1.64
N ALA A 209 12.86 13.23 2.43
CA ALA A 209 12.84 13.55 3.87
C ALA A 209 14.08 12.98 4.60
N MET A 210 14.67 11.90 4.05
CA MET A 210 15.89 11.29 4.60
C MET A 210 17.06 12.28 4.64
N ASP A 211 17.12 13.22 3.71
CA ASP A 211 18.21 14.19 3.62
C ASP A 211 18.21 15.13 4.83
N VAL A 212 17.02 15.63 5.18
CA VAL A 212 16.84 16.51 6.34
C VAL A 212 17.14 15.76 7.64
N ILE A 213 16.70 14.50 7.75
CA ILE A 213 16.98 13.64 8.90
C ILE A 213 18.48 13.37 9.02
N SER A 214 19.14 13.06 7.90
CA SER A 214 20.57 12.79 7.82
C SER A 214 21.39 14.00 8.29
N GLU A 215 21.06 15.21 7.82
CA GLU A 215 21.71 16.45 8.27
C GLU A 215 21.40 16.75 9.74
N THR A 216 20.17 16.54 10.20
CA THR A 216 19.74 16.84 11.58
C THR A 216 20.45 15.98 12.60
N LEU A 217 20.65 14.69 12.29
CA LEU A 217 21.31 13.72 13.16
C LEU A 217 22.79 13.55 12.84
N GLU A 218 23.29 14.18 11.77
CA GLU A 218 24.65 14.05 11.26
C GLU A 218 25.04 12.58 10.97
N ALA A 219 24.06 11.76 10.54
CA ALA A 219 24.24 10.33 10.30
C ALA A 219 25.26 10.05 9.17
N ASP A 220 26.03 8.97 9.28
CA ASP A 220 26.92 8.53 8.20
C ASP A 220 26.13 7.90 7.05
N VAL A 221 25.18 7.01 7.36
CA VAL A 221 24.24 6.43 6.40
C VAL A 221 22.82 6.57 6.94
N THR A 222 21.89 7.02 6.09
CA THR A 222 20.47 7.06 6.42
C THR A 222 19.71 6.06 5.54
N CYS A 223 18.82 5.28 6.15
CA CYS A 223 17.95 4.31 5.51
C CYS A 223 16.50 4.59 5.86
N VAL A 224 15.64 4.71 4.85
CA VAL A 224 14.19 4.75 5.03
C VAL A 224 13.55 3.47 4.55
N LEU A 225 12.74 2.85 5.41
CA LEU A 225 11.82 1.78 5.05
C LEU A 225 10.45 2.43 4.76
N ILE A 226 10.03 2.43 3.51
CA ILE A 226 8.87 3.23 3.05
C ILE A 226 7.89 2.39 2.22
N GLY A 227 6.60 2.52 2.52
CA GLY A 227 5.53 1.89 1.74
C GLY A 227 5.49 2.43 0.30
N GLU A 228 5.51 1.51 -0.67
CA GLU A 228 5.41 1.85 -2.08
C GLU A 228 3.98 2.22 -2.48
N ARG A 229 3.79 2.61 -3.74
CA ARG A 229 2.45 2.79 -4.30
C ARG A 229 1.73 1.42 -4.32
N PRO A 230 0.53 1.29 -3.72
CA PRO A 230 -0.25 0.07 -3.80
C PRO A 230 -0.45 -0.37 -5.25
N GLY A 231 -0.11 -1.62 -5.53
CA GLY A 231 -0.42 -2.27 -6.80
C GLY A 231 -1.83 -2.85 -6.77
N LEU A 232 -2.33 -3.24 -7.93
CA LEU A 232 -3.62 -3.93 -8.03
C LEU A 232 -3.62 -5.30 -7.33
N ALA A 233 -2.46 -5.94 -7.26
CA ALA A 233 -2.31 -7.29 -6.70
C ALA A 233 -1.96 -7.30 -5.21
N THR A 234 -1.26 -6.27 -4.74
CA THR A 234 -0.83 -6.19 -3.34
C THR A 234 -0.57 -4.74 -2.93
N GLY A 235 -1.05 -4.39 -1.74
CA GLY A 235 -0.69 -3.16 -1.04
C GLY A 235 0.52 -3.34 -0.12
N GLU A 236 1.10 -4.54 -0.02
CA GLU A 236 2.13 -4.86 0.97
C GLU A 236 3.56 -4.55 0.52
N SER A 237 3.76 -4.04 -0.70
CA SER A 237 5.10 -3.77 -1.25
C SER A 237 5.78 -2.60 -0.55
N MET A 238 6.96 -2.83 0.01
CA MET A 238 7.80 -1.83 0.66
C MET A 238 9.16 -1.70 -0.07
N SER A 239 9.76 -0.52 0.03
CA SER A 239 11.11 -0.24 -0.44
C SER A 239 12.01 0.25 0.69
N ALA A 240 13.30 0.00 0.57
CA ALA A 240 14.35 0.60 1.39
C ALA A 240 15.18 1.56 0.53
N TYR A 241 15.21 2.86 0.87
CA TYR A 241 16.11 3.83 0.23
C TYR A 241 17.23 4.22 1.18
N MET A 242 18.47 4.18 0.69
CA MET A 242 19.66 4.36 1.50
C MET A 242 20.63 5.35 0.86
N ALA A 243 21.27 6.20 1.67
CA ALA A 243 22.28 7.13 1.19
C ALA A 243 23.36 7.39 2.23
N TYR A 244 24.61 7.46 1.76
CA TYR A 244 25.78 7.85 2.55
C TYR A 244 25.91 9.37 2.55
N LYS A 245 26.01 9.97 3.75
CA LYS A 245 26.04 11.41 4.01
C LYS A 245 25.03 12.15 3.13
N ALA A 246 23.75 11.80 3.32
CA ALA A 246 22.66 12.42 2.59
C ALA A 246 22.55 13.90 2.97
N THR A 247 22.32 14.73 1.96
CA THR A 247 22.25 16.20 2.09
C THR A 247 21.07 16.72 1.30
N VAL A 248 20.45 17.81 1.77
CA VAL A 248 19.29 18.39 1.10
C VAL A 248 19.68 18.82 -0.32
N ASN A 249 18.82 18.49 -1.28
CA ASN A 249 19.04 18.68 -2.73
C ASN A 249 20.06 17.71 -3.36
N MET A 250 20.45 16.62 -2.69
CA MET A 250 21.25 15.59 -3.34
C MET A 250 20.49 14.95 -4.52
N PRO A 251 21.18 14.58 -5.61
CA PRO A 251 20.54 13.86 -6.72
C PRO A 251 20.02 12.49 -6.30
N GLU A 252 18.88 12.07 -6.84
CA GLU A 252 18.30 10.73 -6.60
C GLU A 252 19.27 9.58 -6.92
N ALA A 253 20.14 9.77 -7.93
CA ALA A 253 21.13 8.77 -8.35
C ALA A 253 22.17 8.42 -7.27
N ARG A 254 22.30 9.23 -6.21
CA ARG A 254 23.15 8.94 -5.05
C ARG A 254 22.46 8.04 -4.01
N ARG A 255 21.19 7.68 -4.20
CA ARG A 255 20.46 6.74 -3.36
C ARG A 255 20.56 5.32 -3.91
N THR A 256 20.73 4.35 -3.02
CA THR A 256 20.58 2.92 -3.34
C THR A 256 19.20 2.48 -2.90
N VAL A 257 18.54 1.66 -3.72
CA VAL A 257 17.20 1.17 -3.45
C VAL A 257 17.17 -0.35 -3.45
N VAL A 258 16.47 -0.92 -2.47
CA VAL A 258 15.99 -2.31 -2.49
C VAL A 258 14.47 -2.23 -2.50
N SER A 259 13.82 -2.63 -3.59
CA SER A 259 12.37 -2.53 -3.77
C SER A 259 11.69 -3.90 -3.69
N ASN A 260 10.35 -3.89 -3.77
CA ASN A 260 9.55 -5.11 -3.83
C ASN A 260 9.77 -6.05 -2.64
N ILE A 261 9.87 -5.46 -1.45
CA ILE A 261 9.96 -6.19 -0.19
C ILE A 261 8.53 -6.53 0.23
N HIS A 262 8.16 -7.79 0.07
CA HIS A 262 6.90 -8.39 0.49
C HIS A 262 6.95 -9.91 0.29
N LYS A 263 5.94 -10.65 0.75
CA LYS A 263 5.88 -12.13 0.68
C LYS A 263 5.99 -12.72 -0.72
N GLY A 264 5.61 -11.96 -1.75
CA GLY A 264 5.67 -12.38 -3.17
C GLY A 264 6.87 -11.82 -3.93
N GLY A 265 7.70 -11.00 -3.28
CA GLY A 265 8.94 -10.44 -3.81
C GLY A 265 10.11 -10.94 -2.97
N THR A 266 10.94 -10.03 -2.48
CA THR A 266 11.98 -10.41 -1.49
C THR A 266 11.35 -10.46 -0.09
N PRO A 267 11.39 -11.61 0.62
CA PRO A 267 10.85 -11.70 1.97
C PRO A 267 11.52 -10.71 2.94
N ALA A 268 10.74 -10.17 3.89
CA ALA A 268 11.19 -9.12 4.82
C ALA A 268 12.47 -9.48 5.59
N VAL A 269 12.60 -10.72 6.06
CA VAL A 269 13.79 -11.20 6.79
C VAL A 269 15.03 -11.23 5.90
N GLU A 270 14.91 -11.79 4.69
CA GLU A 270 16.01 -11.87 3.72
C GLU A 270 16.43 -10.47 3.24
N ALA A 271 15.44 -9.61 2.96
CA ALA A 271 15.68 -8.22 2.61
C ALA A 271 16.42 -7.48 3.74
N GLY A 272 16.07 -7.74 5.01
CA GLY A 272 16.74 -7.12 6.15
C GLY A 272 18.23 -7.49 6.24
N ALA A 273 18.57 -8.76 6.05
CA ALA A 273 19.96 -9.21 5.99
C ALA A 273 20.72 -8.58 4.81
N HIS A 274 20.09 -8.51 3.64
CA HIS A 274 20.67 -7.89 2.45
C HIS A 274 20.90 -6.38 2.64
N ILE A 275 19.94 -5.67 3.22
CA ILE A 275 20.05 -4.24 3.54
C ILE A 275 21.19 -4.01 4.54
N ALA A 276 21.29 -4.80 5.62
CA ALA A 276 22.39 -4.68 6.57
C ALA A 276 23.76 -4.83 5.89
N HIS A 277 23.89 -5.74 4.93
CA HIS A 277 25.10 -5.90 4.12
C HIS A 277 25.40 -4.66 3.24
N ILE A 278 24.39 -4.11 2.57
CA ILE A 278 24.54 -2.89 1.76
C ILE A 278 24.97 -1.71 2.64
N LEU A 279 24.35 -1.53 3.81
CA LEU A 279 24.68 -0.46 4.76
C LEU A 279 26.14 -0.56 5.23
N LYS A 280 26.62 -1.77 5.50
CA LYS A 280 28.03 -2.04 5.80
C LYS A 280 28.94 -1.64 4.64
N LEU A 281 28.60 -2.01 3.40
CA LEU A 281 29.37 -1.63 2.21
C LEU A 281 29.40 -0.11 1.99
N MET A 282 28.30 0.59 2.26
CA MET A 282 28.23 2.05 2.20
C MET A 282 29.20 2.71 3.18
N LEU A 283 29.27 2.20 4.41
CA LEU A 283 30.20 2.71 5.42
C LEU A 283 31.66 2.46 5.04
N ASP A 284 31.99 1.26 4.57
CA ASP A 284 33.35 0.89 4.18
C ASP A 284 33.85 1.72 2.99
N LYS A 285 33.00 1.87 1.96
CA LYS A 285 33.35 2.55 0.70
C LYS A 285 33.07 4.05 0.72
N LYS A 286 32.34 4.54 1.73
CA LYS A 286 31.91 5.94 1.87
C LYS A 286 31.18 6.44 0.62
N ALA A 287 30.33 5.59 0.05
CA ALA A 287 29.64 5.83 -1.21
C ALA A 287 28.24 5.20 -1.20
N SER A 288 27.33 5.74 -2.01
CA SER A 288 25.97 5.21 -2.20
C SER A 288 25.47 5.51 -3.61
N GLY A 289 24.45 4.77 -4.04
CA GLY A 289 23.84 4.95 -5.36
C GLY A 289 24.77 4.46 -6.47
N LEU A 290 24.87 5.21 -7.57
CA LEU A 290 25.72 4.83 -8.70
C LEU A 290 27.21 4.68 -8.34
N ASP A 291 27.66 5.37 -7.30
CA ASP A 291 29.07 5.32 -6.85
C ASP A 291 29.36 4.06 -5.99
N LEU A 292 28.32 3.37 -5.51
CA LEU A 292 28.45 2.14 -4.75
C LEU A 292 28.34 0.93 -5.68
N LYS A 293 29.48 0.30 -5.98
CA LYS A 293 29.51 -0.99 -6.66
C LYS A 293 29.17 -2.11 -5.67
N LEU A 294 27.98 -2.67 -5.81
CA LEU A 294 27.50 -3.85 -5.08
C LEU A 294 28.21 -5.12 -5.56
#